data_AF-A0ABD0N9P2-F1
#
_entry.id   AF-A0ABD0N9P2-F1
#
_cell.length_a   1.000
_cell.length_b   1.000
_cell.length_c   1.000
_cell.angle_alpha   90.00
_cell.angle_beta   90.00
_cell.angle_gamma   90.00
#
_symmetry.space_group_name_H-M   'P 1'
#
loop_
_entity.id
_entity.type
_entity.pdbx_description
1 polymer ?
#
loop_
_entity_poly.entity_id
_entity_poly.type
_entity_poly.pdbx_seq_one_letter_code
_entity_poly.pdbx_strand_id
1 'polypeptide(L)' 'GNLRLPGKREILVAIKTLKSGYTEKQRRDFLSEASIMGQFDHPNIIHLEGVVTKSTPVMIITEFMENGSLDSFLR' A
#
# COMPACT_ATOMS: atom_id res chain seq x y z
N GLY A 1 -3.15 -0.21 -9.58
CA GLY A 1 -1.97 -0.29 -10.46
C GLY A 1 -1.58 -1.74 -10.63
N ASN A 2 -0.57 -2.04 -11.42
CA ASN A 2 -0.11 -3.41 -11.62
C ASN A 2 1.30 -3.59 -11.06
N LEU A 3 1.52 -4.67 -10.31
CA LEU A 3 2.82 -5.07 -9.80
C LEU A 3 3.26 -6.37 -10.47
N ARG A 4 4.49 -6.38 -11.01
CA ARG A 4 5.12 -7.58 -11.56
C ARG A 4 6.44 -7.83 -10.86
N LEU A 5 6.45 -8.83 -9.97
CA LEU A 5 7.67 -9.29 -9.33
C LEU A 5 8.47 -10.21 -10.30
N PRO A 6 9.82 -10.22 -10.22
CA PRO A 6 10.63 -11.12 -11.05
C PRO A 6 10.17 -12.57 -10.94
N GLY A 7 9.92 -13.21 -12.08
CA GLY A 7 9.47 -14.61 -12.12
C GLY A 7 8.01 -14.86 -11.69
N LYS A 8 7.24 -13.82 -11.33
CA LYS A 8 5.82 -13.96 -10.98
C LYS A 8 4.91 -13.34 -12.05
N ARG A 9 3.64 -13.75 -12.01
CA ARG A 9 2.57 -13.12 -12.77
C ARG A 9 2.31 -11.70 -12.24
N GLU A 10 1.80 -10.86 -13.12
CA GLU A 10 1.33 -9.52 -12.77
C GLU A 10 0.08 -9.61 -11.88
N ILE A 11 0.01 -8.76 -10.86
CA ILE A 11 -1.12 -8.68 -9.92
C ILE A 11 -1.64 -7.24 -9.81
N LEU A 12 -2.94 -7.10 -9.54
CA LEU A 12 -3.55 -5.82 -9.22
C LEU A 12 -3.20 -5.39 -7.79
N VAL A 13 -2.83 -4.13 -7.64
CA VAL A 13 -2.44 -3.54 -6.34
C VAL A 13 -3.08 -2.18 -6.12
N ALA A 14 -3.37 -1.85 -4.87
CA ALA A 14 -3.63 -0.49 -4.46
C ALA A 14 -2.29 0.21 -4.18
N ILE A 15 -2.18 1.46 -4.65
CA ILE A 15 -0.96 2.27 -4.51
C ILE A 15 -1.34 3.55 -3.79
N LYS A 16 -0.81 3.72 -2.59
CA LYS A 16 -0.89 4.97 -1.85
C LYS A 16 0.41 5.73 -2.06
N THR A 17 0.30 7.00 -2.44
CA THR A 17 1.46 7.84 -2.78
C THR A 17 1.54 9.01 -1.81
N LEU A 18 2.73 9.25 -1.25
CA LEU A 18 2.98 10.43 -0.43
C LEU A 18 3.12 11.66 -1.33
N LYS A 19 2.30 12.69 -1.08
CA LYS A 19 2.28 13.93 -1.86
C LYS A 19 3.62 14.66 -1.78
N SER A 20 3.99 15.38 -2.85
CA SER A 20 5.17 16.24 -2.86
C SER A 20 5.10 17.33 -1.78
N GLY A 21 6.27 17.84 -1.36
CA GLY A 21 6.36 18.86 -0.32
C GLY A 21 6.02 18.38 1.09
N TYR A 22 6.05 17.06 1.33
CA TYR A 22 5.81 16.50 2.65
C TYR A 22 6.87 16.96 3.67
N THR A 23 6.45 17.04 4.93
CA THR A 23 7.36 17.16 6.08
C THR A 23 7.90 15.78 6.48
N GLU A 24 9.05 15.75 7.16
CA GLU A 24 9.60 14.50 7.69
C GLU A 24 8.64 13.79 8.66
N LYS A 25 7.79 14.55 9.38
CA LYS A 25 6.72 13.96 10.20
C LYS A 25 5.71 13.20 9.33
N GLN A 26 5.21 13.81 8.26
CA GLN A 26 4.28 13.16 7.34
C GLN A 26 4.89 11.92 6.69
N ARG A 27 6.19 11.95 6.35
CA ARG A 27 6.90 10.76 5.84
C ARG A 27 6.95 9.64 6.86
N ARG A 28 7.26 9.94 8.13
CA ARG A 28 7.27 8.94 9.22
C ARG A 28 5.88 8.38 9.47
N ASP A 29 4.87 9.24 9.58
CA ASP A 29 3.48 8.81 9.82
C ASP A 29 3.00 7.91 8.67
N PHE A 30 3.30 8.27 7.43
CA PHE A 30 2.99 7.48 6.24
C PHE A 30 3.66 6.10 6.29
N LEU A 31 4.97 6.02 6.55
CA LEU A 31 5.68 4.73 6.60
C LEU A 31 5.38 3.91 7.86
N SER A 32 4.88 4.54 8.94
CA SER A 32 4.43 3.85 10.14
C SER A 32 3.23 2.94 9.85
N GLU A 33 2.29 3.38 9.00
CA GLU A 33 1.17 2.56 8.52
C GLU A 33 1.67 1.26 7.89
N ALA A 34 2.62 1.35 6.96
CA ALA A 34 3.23 0.17 6.33
C ALA A 34 3.97 -0.71 7.33
N SER A 35 4.67 -0.11 8.30
CA SER A 35 5.41 -0.85 9.33
C SER A 35 4.49 -1.64 10.26
N ILE A 36 3.27 -1.15 10.49
CA ILE A 36 2.24 -1.87 11.26
C ILE A 36 1.63 -2.97 10.39
N MET A 37 1.22 -2.67 9.16
CA MET A 37 0.63 -3.65 8.24
C MET A 37 1.57 -4.85 7.99
N GLY A 38 2.87 -4.59 7.78
CA GLY A 38 3.87 -5.62 7.51
C GLY A 38 4.15 -6.58 8.68
N GLN A 39 3.55 -6.37 9.85
CA GLN A 39 3.61 -7.32 10.97
C GLN A 39 2.57 -8.44 10.87
N PHE A 40 1.63 -8.35 9.93
CA PHE A 40 0.52 -9.29 9.79
C PHE A 40 0.61 -10.08 8.49
N ASP A 41 0.28 -11.36 8.58
CA ASP A 41 0.03 -12.24 7.45
C ASP A 41 -1.25 -13.05 7.76
N HIS A 42 -2.39 -12.55 7.30
CA HIS A 42 -3.71 -13.12 7.62
C HIS A 42 -4.71 -12.81 6.49
N PRO A 43 -5.57 -13.76 6.08
CA PRO A 43 -6.50 -13.59 4.93
C PRO A 43 -7.60 -12.54 5.11
N ASN A 44 -7.71 -11.91 6.29
CA ASN A 44 -8.69 -10.87 6.60
C ASN A 44 -8.05 -9.55 7.05
N ILE A 45 -6.73 -9.43 6.93
CA ILE A 45 -5.99 -8.18 7.15
C ILE A 45 -5.35 -7.82 5.81
N ILE A 46 -5.48 -6.57 5.39
CA ILE A 46 -4.95 -6.11 4.10
C ILE A 46 -3.44 -6.40 4.02
N HIS A 47 -3.05 -7.17 3.00
CA HIS A 47 -1.68 -7.56 2.75
C HIS A 47 -0.86 -6.40 2.20
N LEU A 48 0.32 -6.20 2.79
CA LEU A 48 1.33 -5.26 2.31
C LEU A 48 2.27 -5.96 1.32
N GLU A 49 2.22 -5.56 0.06
CA GLU A 49 3.15 -6.05 -0.98
C GLU A 49 4.54 -5.41 -0.84
N GLY A 50 4.60 -4.16 -0.39
CA GLY A 50 5.85 -3.48 -0.10
C GLY A 50 5.79 -1.96 -0.12
N VAL A 51 6.97 -1.34 -0.11
CA VAL A 51 7.14 0.12 -0.10
C VAL A 51 8.20 0.57 -1.10
N VAL A 52 8.03 1.78 -1.63
CA VAL A 52 9.06 2.48 -2.42
C VAL A 52 9.54 3.68 -1.62
N THR A 53 10.78 3.62 -1.14
CA THR A 53 11.35 4.63 -0.24
C THR A 53 12.64 5.28 -0.75
N LYS A 54 13.27 4.66 -1.75
CA LYS A 54 14.55 5.10 -2.33
C LYS A 54 14.39 6.03 -3.54
N SER A 55 13.19 6.13 -4.09
CA SER A 55 12.84 7.05 -5.17
C SER A 55 11.61 7.87 -4.80
N THR A 56 11.40 8.96 -5.54
CA THR A 56 10.20 9.78 -5.43
C THR A 56 9.22 9.44 -6.57
N PRO A 57 7.92 9.34 -6.28
CA PRO A 57 7.31 9.55 -4.96
C PRO A 57 7.46 8.34 -4.02
N VAL A 58 7.37 8.57 -2.71
CA VAL A 58 7.30 7.50 -1.71
C VAL A 58 5.94 6.81 -1.82
N MET A 59 5.92 5.47 -1.85
CA MET A 59 4.69 4.68 -2.07
C MET A 59 4.55 3.54 -1.07
N ILE A 60 3.30 3.20 -0.77
CA ILE A 60 2.87 1.96 -0.10
C ILE A 60 2.03 1.18 -1.10
N ILE A 61 2.36 -0.11 -1.25
CA ILE A 61 1.72 -1.01 -2.20
C ILE A 61 1.04 -2.11 -1.41
N THR A 62 -0.26 -2.28 -1.60
CA THR A 62 -1.07 -3.32 -0.92
C THR A 62 -1.86 -4.12 -1.94
N GLU A 63 -2.44 -5.23 -1.51
CA GLU A 63 -3.45 -5.92 -2.33
C GLU A 63 -4.58 -4.98 -2.75
N PHE A 64 -5.19 -5.29 -3.91
CA PHE A 64 -6.31 -4.53 -4.44
C PHE A 64 -7.64 -5.12 -3.98
N MET A 65 -8.46 -4.30 -3.32
CA MET A 65 -9.82 -4.64 -2.91
C MET A 65 -10.81 -4.10 -3.93
N GLU A 66 -11.31 -4.96 -4.82
CA GLU A 66 -12.16 -4.57 -5.97
C GLU A 66 -13.43 -3.81 -5.55
N ASN A 67 -14.03 -4.17 -4.41
CA ASN A 67 -15.26 -3.57 -3.90
C ASN A 67 -15.04 -2.35 -2.98
N GLY A 68 -13.79 -1.92 -2.76
CA GLY A 68 -13.49 -0.76 -1.94
C GLY A 68 -13.90 -0.90 -0.47
N SER A 69 -14.34 0.19 0.15
CA SER A 69 -14.76 0.20 1.55
C SER A 69 -16.13 -0.45 1.73
N LEU A 70 -16.25 -1.28 2.76
CA LEU A 70 -17.46 -2.07 3.02
C LEU A 70 -18.70 -1.20 3.25
N ASP A 71 -18.56 -0.06 3.92
CA ASP A 71 -19.65 0.86 4.21
C ASP A 71 -20.21 1.53 2.96
N SER A 72 -19.37 1.75 1.94
CA SER A 72 -19.78 2.32 0.65
C SER A 72 -20.37 1.24 -0.24
N PHE A 73 -19.83 0.03 -0.18
CA PHE A 73 -20.34 -1.12 -0.94
C PHE A 73 -21.75 -1.56 -0.52
N LEU A 74 -22.08 -1.43 0.77
CA LEU A 74 -23.38 -1.86 1.32
C LEU A 74 -24.48 -0.77 1.26
N ARG A 75 -24.18 0.44 0.79
CA ARG A 75 -25.14 1.56 0.72
C ARG A 75 -26.05 1.51 -0.49
#